data_AF-A0A4Y8BPN6-F1
#
_entry.id   AF-A0A4Y8BPN6-F1
#
_cell.length_a   1.000
_cell.length_b   1.000
_cell.length_c   1.000
_cell.angle_alpha   90.00
_cell.angle_beta   90.00
_cell.angle_gamma   90.00
#
_symmetry.space_group_name_H-M   'P 1'
#
loop_
_entity.id
_entity.type
_entity.pdbx_description
1 polymer ?
#
loop_
_entity_poly.entity_id
_entity_poly.type
_entity_poly.pdbx_seq_one_letter_code
_entity_poly.pdbx_strand_id
1 'polypeptide(L)' 'MERSTSAMKQEEWIKNLKLAIIKEDIESIASLIKTLDPHQGKLEEIRALLQEAIKIVSSKKESIAQDIKKLQRASKYIK' A
#
# COMPACT_ATOMS: atom_id res chain seq x y z
N MET A 1 -21.39 -24.68 -9.97
CA MET A 1 -20.64 -23.77 -10.86
C MET A 1 -20.07 -22.54 -10.15
N GLU A 2 -20.61 -22.09 -9.01
CA GLU A 2 -20.19 -20.83 -8.36
C GLU A 2 -18.80 -20.86 -7.67
N ARG A 3 -18.32 -22.03 -7.23
CA ARG A 3 -17.00 -22.16 -6.57
C ARG A 3 -15.83 -21.83 -7.51
N SER A 4 -15.97 -22.08 -8.82
CA SER A 4 -14.92 -21.83 -9.81
C SER A 4 -14.72 -20.33 -10.08
N THR A 5 -15.78 -19.53 -10.00
CA THR A 5 -15.72 -18.08 -10.25
C THR A 5 -15.06 -17.31 -9.10
N SER A 6 -15.24 -17.76 -7.85
CA SER A 6 -14.63 -17.14 -6.67
C SER A 6 -13.12 -17.42 -6.60
N ALA A 7 -12.70 -18.66 -6.90
CA ALA A 7 -11.28 -19.03 -6.95
C ALA A 7 -10.51 -18.23 -8.03
N MET A 8 -11.10 -18.05 -9.22
CA MET A 8 -10.49 -17.28 -10.31
C MET A 8 -10.29 -15.80 -9.95
N LYS A 9 -11.23 -15.19 -9.20
CA LYS A 9 -11.10 -13.82 -8.68
C LYS A 9 -10.00 -13.69 -7.63
N GLN A 10 -9.81 -14.71 -6.79
CA GLN A 10 -8.75 -14.71 -5.78
C GLN A 10 -7.36 -14.82 -6.41
N GLU A 11 -7.19 -15.68 -7.41
CA GLU A 11 -5.92 -15.80 -8.15
C GLU A 11 -5.55 -14.49 -8.86
N GLU A 12 -6.53 -13.84 -9.47
CA GLU A 12 -6.36 -12.54 -10.11
C GLU A 12 -5.97 -11.46 -9.09
N TRP A 13 -6.63 -11.42 -7.93
CA TRP A 13 -6.28 -10.52 -6.84
C TRP A 13 -4.84 -10.74 -6.35
N ILE A 14 -4.42 -11.99 -6.13
CA ILE A 14 -3.04 -12.33 -5.70
C ILE A 14 -2.03 -11.90 -6.76
N LYS A 15 -2.32 -12.13 -8.05
CA LYS A 15 -1.45 -11.70 -9.15
C LYS A 15 -1.28 -10.19 -9.17
N ASN A 16 -2.38 -9.44 -9.03
CA ASN A 16 -2.36 -7.98 -9.00
C ASN A 16 -1.59 -7.45 -7.79
N LEU A 17 -1.76 -8.06 -6.62
CA LEU A 17 -1.01 -7.72 -5.42
C LEU A 17 0.50 -7.95 -5.61
N LYS A 18 0.90 -9.11 -6.14
CA LYS A 18 2.33 -9.40 -6.42
C LYS A 18 2.94 -8.37 -7.36
N LEU A 19 2.23 -8.00 -8.42
CA LEU A 19 2.69 -6.97 -9.36
C LEU A 19 2.83 -5.60 -8.69
N ALA A 20 1.87 -5.22 -7.86
CA ALA A 20 1.92 -3.95 -7.12
C ALA A 20 3.10 -3.91 -6.14
N ILE A 21 3.38 -5.02 -5.44
CA ILE A 21 4.53 -5.16 -4.55
C ILE A 21 5.86 -5.04 -5.31
N ILE A 22 6.02 -5.77 -6.43
CA ILE A 22 7.26 -5.73 -7.23
C ILE A 22 7.53 -4.32 -7.78
N LYS A 23 6.46 -3.59 -8.13
CA LYS A 23 6.56 -2.22 -8.64
C LYS A 23 6.68 -1.17 -7.53
N GLU A 24 6.65 -1.58 -6.26
CA GLU A 24 6.58 -0.67 -5.11
C GLU A 24 5.42 0.35 -5.21
N ASP A 25 4.32 -0.05 -5.86
CA ASP A 25 3.16 0.80 -6.10
C ASP A 25 2.23 0.78 -4.88
N ILE A 26 2.53 1.67 -3.95
CA ILE A 26 1.82 1.81 -2.68
C ILE A 26 0.33 2.13 -2.88
N GLU A 27 -0.03 2.89 -3.91
CA GLU A 27 -1.43 3.27 -4.18
C GLU A 27 -2.23 2.06 -4.66
N SER A 28 -1.65 1.27 -5.58
CA SER A 28 -2.22 0.00 -6.01
C SER A 28 -2.35 -0.99 -4.85
N ILE A 29 -1.33 -1.11 -3.99
CA ILE A 29 -1.40 -1.97 -2.80
C ILE A 29 -2.54 -1.51 -1.87
N ALA A 30 -2.65 -0.21 -1.60
CA ALA A 30 -3.67 0.36 -0.72
C ALA A 30 -5.10 0.16 -1.26
N SER A 31 -5.30 0.23 -2.58
CA SER A 31 -6.60 -0.01 -3.20
C SER A 31 -6.99 -1.50 -3.15
N LEU A 32 -6.05 -2.41 -3.45
CA LEU A 32 -6.27 -3.86 -3.43
C LEU A 32 -6.62 -4.41 -2.05
N ILE A 33 -6.07 -3.82 -0.99
CA ILE A 33 -6.38 -4.25 0.39
C ILE A 33 -7.79 -3.86 0.80
N LYS A 34 -8.34 -2.75 0.29
CA LYS A 34 -9.72 -2.31 0.58
C LYS A 34 -10.76 -3.24 -0.03
N THR A 35 -10.43 -3.94 -1.11
CA THR A 35 -11.32 -4.87 -1.79
C THR A 35 -11.24 -6.29 -1.22
N LEU A 36 -10.43 -6.52 -0.18
CA LEU A 36 -10.24 -7.82 0.42
C LEU A 36 -11.44 -8.21 1.28
N ASP A 37 -12.04 -9.37 0.98
CA ASP A 37 -13.14 -9.93 1.76
C ASP A 37 -12.61 -10.48 3.11
N PRO A 38 -13.08 -9.97 4.26
CA PRO A 38 -12.61 -10.35 5.59
C PRO A 38 -12.94 -11.80 5.99
N HIS A 39 -13.75 -12.55 5.22
CA HIS A 39 -14.16 -13.91 5.58
C HIS A 39 -13.07 -15.00 5.42
N GLN A 40 -11.84 -14.65 5.02
CA GLN A 40 -10.71 -15.57 4.98
C GLN A 40 -9.65 -15.15 6.02
N GLY A 41 -9.61 -15.78 7.20
CA GLY A 41 -8.79 -15.33 8.34
C GLY A 41 -7.30 -15.05 8.03
N LYS A 42 -6.66 -15.84 7.16
CA LYS A 42 -5.26 -15.60 6.72
C LYS A 42 -5.10 -14.35 5.84
N LEU A 43 -6.15 -13.95 5.12
CA LEU A 43 -6.16 -12.72 4.33
C LEU A 43 -6.27 -11.47 5.22
N GLU A 44 -6.95 -11.56 6.36
CA GLU A 44 -7.05 -10.44 7.31
C GLU A 44 -5.70 -10.11 7.96
N GLU A 45 -4.91 -11.12 8.33
CA GLU A 45 -3.54 -10.92 8.83
C GLU A 45 -2.65 -10.22 7.78
N ILE A 46 -2.72 -10.68 6.53
CA ILE A 46 -1.97 -10.08 5.41
C ILE A 46 -2.40 -8.61 5.23
N ARG A 47 -3.70 -8.33 5.29
CA ARG A 47 -4.22 -6.97 5.21
C ARG A 47 -3.70 -6.09 6.33
N ALA A 48 -3.71 -6.56 7.57
CA ALA A 48 -3.21 -5.81 8.72
C ALA A 48 -1.71 -5.47 8.56
N LEU A 49 -0.90 -6.46 8.15
CA LEU A 49 0.53 -6.26 7.89
C LEU A 49 0.77 -5.23 6.77
N LEU A 50 0.02 -5.34 5.67
CA LEU A 50 0.17 -4.40 4.56
C LEU A 50 -0.31 -2.98 4.91
N GLN A 51 -1.36 -2.85 5.73
CA GLN A 51 -1.83 -1.56 6.23
C GLN A 51 -0.76 -0.88 7.09
N GLU A 52 -0.10 -1.63 7.98
CA GLU A 52 0.98 -1.07 8.80
C GLU A 52 2.20 -0.71 7.94
N ALA A 53 2.55 -1.53 6.95
CA ALA A 53 3.62 -1.19 6.00
C ALA A 53 3.33 0.11 5.24
N ILE A 54 2.11 0.29 4.72
CA ILE A 54 1.67 1.54 4.05
C ILE A 54 1.81 2.74 4.99
N LYS A 55 1.42 2.58 6.26
CA LYS A 55 1.50 3.64 7.28
C LYS A 55 2.95 4.05 7.55
N ILE A 56 3.86 3.08 7.69
CA ILE A 56 5.29 3.34 7.90
C ILE A 56 5.87 4.12 6.72
N VAL A 57 5.60 3.66 5.48
CA VAL A 57 6.10 4.32 4.26
C VAL A 57 5.54 5.75 4.14
N SER A 58 4.24 5.92 4.40
CA SER A 58 3.58 7.23 4.34
C SER A 58 4.12 8.20 5.38
N SER A 59 4.36 7.74 6.61
CA SER A 59 4.98 8.54 7.66
C SER A 59 6.39 9.00 7.29
N LYS A 60 7.20 8.10 6.71
CA LYS A 60 8.54 8.45 6.24
C LYS A 60 8.50 9.46 5.09
N LYS A 61 7.58 9.29 4.14
CA LYS A 61 7.35 10.23 3.03
C LYS A 61 6.99 11.62 3.56
N GLU A 62 6.10 11.72 4.55
CA GLU A 62 5.71 12.99 5.15
C GLU A 62 6.88 13.67 5.89
N SER A 63 7.65 12.90 6.67
CA SER A 63 8.86 13.43 7.33
C SER A 63 9.84 14.03 6.34
N ILE A 64 10.13 13.33 5.23
CA ILE A 64 11.02 13.83 4.17
C ILE A 64 10.43 15.11 3.54
N ALA A 65 9.13 15.13 3.26
CA ALA A 65 8.47 16.31 2.70
C ALA A 65 8.58 17.54 3.64
N GLN A 66 8.49 17.33 4.96
CA GLN A 66 8.68 18.39 5.94
C GLN A 66 10.13 18.91 5.95
N ASP A 67 11.11 18.01 5.88
CA ASP A 67 12.51 18.41 5.86
C ASP A 67 12.88 19.17 4.57
N ILE A 68 12.35 18.74 3.42
CA ILE A 68 12.46 19.50 2.17
C ILE A 68 11.88 20.91 2.33
N LYS A 69 10.70 21.06 2.93
CA LYS A 69 10.09 22.38 3.20
C LYS A 69 10.96 23.24 4.10
N LYS A 70 11.60 22.67 5.13
CA LYS A 70 12.52 23.41 6.01
C LYS A 70 13.75 23.89 5.24
N LEU A 71 14.36 23.02 4.43
CA LEU A 71 15.51 23.37 3.59
C LEU A 71 15.15 24.48 2.58
N GLN A 72 13.99 24.38 1.94
CA GLN A 72 13.47 25.41 1.04
C GLN A 72 13.20 26.75 1.73
N ARG A 73 12.86 26.75 3.02
CA ARG A 73 12.74 27.99 3.80
C ARG A 73 14.11 28.56 4.13
N ALA A 74 15.03 27.73 4.62
CA ALA A 74 16.39 28.14 4.98
C ALA A 74 17.14 28.73 3.77
N SER A 75 16.99 28.16 2.57
CA SER A 75 17.62 28.67 1.35
C SER A 75 17.20 30.10 0.99
N LYS A 76 16.03 30.58 1.46
CA LYS A 76 15.60 31.96 1.27
C LYS A 76 16.42 32.97 2.07
N TYR A 77 17.05 32.54 3.15
CA TYR A 77 17.81 33.38 4.08
C TYR A 77 19.34 33.29 3.89
N ILE A 78 19.82 32.40 3.01
CA ILE A 78 21.25 32.23 2.70
C ILE A 78 21.65 33.15 1.51
N LYS A 79 20.83 34.16 1.19
CA LYS A 79 21.17 35.22 0.24
C LYS A 79 21.85 36.38 0.94
#